data_AF-A0A150FVH9-F1
#
_entry.id   AF-A0A150FVH9-F1
#
_cell.length_a   1.000
_cell.length_b   1.000
_cell.length_c   1.000
_cell.angle_alpha   90.00
_cell.angle_beta   90.00
_cell.angle_gamma   90.00
#
_symmetry.space_group_name_H-M   'P 1'
#
loop_
_entity.id
_entity.type
_entity.pdbx_description
1 polymer ?
#
loop_
_entity_poly.entity_id
_entity_poly.type
_entity_poly.pdbx_seq_one_letter_code
_entity_poly.pdbx_strand_id
1 'polypeptide(L)'
;MPVDLYVGGAEHAVLHLLYARFWHKVLYDLGVVSTPEPFGRLVSQGMILGEVEYTAWRQPGSGEWAAEGAPGAEPVKLTEADVDKRGDGYVLRADPSVRVSARAHKMSKSRGNVINPDDVVEDFGADSLRLYEMFMGPLRDTKVWSTRGVEGVHRFLARVWRLFEGGLVDEEPTREQLRLLHTTIKKCV
;
A
#
# COMPACT_ATOMS: atom_id res chain seq x y z
N MET A 1 -13.87 29.88 -1.10
CA MET A 1 -13.06 28.70 -1.48
C MET A 1 -13.88 27.45 -1.22
N PRO A 2 -14.07 26.55 -2.20
CA PRO A 2 -14.09 25.14 -1.91
C PRO A 2 -12.66 24.57 -1.98
N VAL A 3 -12.40 23.48 -1.27
CA VAL A 3 -11.20 22.65 -1.46
C VAL A 3 -11.37 21.92 -2.80
N ASP A 4 -10.42 22.08 -3.74
CA ASP A 4 -10.55 21.50 -5.08
C ASP A 4 -10.54 19.96 -5.06
N LEU A 5 -9.65 19.37 -4.26
CA LEU A 5 -9.52 17.93 -4.10
C LEU A 5 -9.35 17.57 -2.63
N TYR A 6 -10.30 16.79 -2.11
CA TYR A 6 -10.21 16.14 -0.81
C TYR A 6 -9.86 14.66 -0.99
N VAL A 7 -8.76 14.22 -0.37
CA VAL A 7 -8.37 12.80 -0.32
C VAL A 7 -8.53 12.31 1.12
N GLY A 8 -9.33 11.28 1.32
CA GLY A 8 -9.55 10.72 2.65
C GLY A 8 -10.30 9.39 2.61
N GLY A 9 -10.04 8.53 3.59
CA GLY A 9 -10.55 7.16 3.58
C GLY A 9 -12.07 7.10 3.61
N ALA A 10 -12.63 6.04 3.02
CA ALA A 10 -14.09 5.84 2.95
C ALA A 10 -14.75 5.71 4.32
N GLU A 11 -13.98 5.38 5.37
CA GLU A 11 -14.42 5.34 6.76
C GLU A 11 -14.96 6.68 7.27
N HIS A 12 -14.61 7.79 6.64
CA HIS A 12 -15.03 9.13 7.04
C HIS A 12 -16.31 9.62 6.35
N ALA A 13 -16.90 8.82 5.45
CA ALA A 13 -18.05 9.21 4.62
C ALA A 13 -19.27 9.65 5.41
N VAL A 14 -19.61 8.96 6.50
CA VAL A 14 -20.89 9.16 7.21
C VAL A 14 -20.76 10.12 8.40
N LEU A 15 -19.54 10.37 8.88
CA LEU A 15 -19.27 11.24 10.03
C LEU A 15 -18.64 12.55 9.59
N HIS A 16 -17.31 12.59 9.56
CA HIS A 16 -16.54 13.80 9.29
C HIS A 16 -16.99 14.51 8.01
N LEU A 17 -17.18 13.77 6.92
CA LEU A 17 -17.58 14.35 5.63
C LEU A 17 -19.00 14.90 5.67
N LEU A 18 -19.91 14.28 6.42
CA LEU A 18 -21.27 14.81 6.59
C LEU A 18 -21.27 16.07 7.47
N TYR A 19 -20.52 16.06 8.58
CA TYR A 19 -20.41 17.23 9.47
C TYR A 19 -19.73 18.41 8.78
N ALA A 20 -18.68 18.16 7.98
CA ALA A 20 -18.04 19.19 7.19
C ALA A 20 -19.03 19.86 6.23
N ARG A 21 -19.88 19.07 5.55
CA ARG A 21 -20.93 19.61 4.68
C ARG A 21 -21.99 20.39 5.45
N PHE A 22 -22.44 19.89 6.60
CA PHE A 22 -23.41 20.58 7.45
C PHE A 22 -22.90 21.95 7.88
N TRP A 23 -21.71 22.01 8.48
CA TRP A 23 -21.13 23.27 8.95
C TRP A 23 -20.82 24.24 7.80
N HIS A 24 -20.36 23.72 6.65
CA HIS A 24 -20.13 24.56 5.48
C HIS A 24 -21.42 25.22 4.98
N LYS A 25 -22.56 24.52 5.03
CA LYS A 25 -23.87 25.09 4.68
C LYS A 25 -24.32 26.15 5.67
N VAL A 26 -24.15 25.92 6.98
CA VAL A 26 -24.43 26.94 8.00
C VAL A 26 -23.61 28.21 7.73
N LEU A 27 -22.32 28.07 7.41
CA LEU A 27 -21.45 29.21 7.09
C LEU A 27 -21.82 29.89 5.76
N TYR A 28 -22.31 29.12 4.79
CA TYR A 28 -22.80 29.64 3.51
C TYR A 28 -24.05 30.48 3.71
N ASP A 29 -25.01 30.00 4.50
CA ASP A 29 -26.26 30.71 4.81
C ASP A 29 -26.00 32.01 5.60
N LEU A 30 -24.94 32.04 6.42
CA LEU A 30 -24.46 33.24 7.11
C LEU A 30 -23.64 34.20 6.20
N GLY A 31 -23.42 33.86 4.93
CA GLY A 31 -22.63 34.65 3.99
C GLY A 31 -21.12 34.68 4.27
N VAL A 32 -20.62 33.78 5.13
CA VAL A 32 -19.20 33.71 5.51
C VAL A 32 -18.37 33.03 4.43
N VAL A 33 -18.95 32.06 3.71
CA VAL A 33 -18.31 31.37 2.59
C VAL A 33 -19.11 31.53 1.30
N SER A 34 -18.42 31.46 0.17
CA SER A 34 -18.97 31.78 -1.15
C SER A 34 -19.50 30.58 -1.94
N THR A 35 -19.39 29.35 -1.41
CA THR A 35 -19.82 28.12 -2.11
C THR A 35 -20.71 27.26 -1.21
N PRO A 36 -21.69 26.52 -1.77
CA PRO A 36 -22.62 25.72 -0.98
C PRO A 36 -22.07 24.36 -0.54
N GLU A 37 -20.95 23.92 -1.10
CA GLU A 37 -20.26 22.67 -0.73
C GLU A 37 -18.77 22.94 -0.45
N PRO A 38 -18.17 22.22 0.52
CA PRO A 38 -16.77 22.41 0.92
C PRO A 38 -15.76 21.77 -0.02
N PHE A 39 -16.14 20.74 -0.80
CA PHE A 39 -15.21 19.93 -1.59
C PHE A 39 -15.64 19.88 -3.07
N GLY A 40 -14.77 20.28 -3.99
CA GLY A 40 -15.00 20.21 -5.44
C GLY A 40 -14.92 18.77 -5.97
N ARG A 41 -13.92 18.02 -5.51
CA ARG A 41 -13.77 16.59 -5.79
C ARG A 41 -13.39 15.84 -4.51
N LEU A 42 -14.03 14.70 -4.29
CA LEU A 42 -13.68 13.78 -3.22
C LEU A 42 -13.12 12.48 -3.82
N VAL A 43 -11.98 12.02 -3.30
CA VAL A 43 -11.38 10.74 -3.66
C VAL A 43 -11.10 9.95 -2.39
N SER A 44 -11.71 8.77 -2.28
CA SER A 44 -11.38 7.83 -1.22
C SER A 44 -10.23 6.94 -1.65
N GLN A 45 -9.11 7.05 -0.94
CA GLN A 45 -8.00 6.14 -1.13
C GLN A 45 -8.34 4.75 -0.59
N GLY A 46 -7.74 3.72 -1.20
CA GLY A 46 -7.79 2.37 -0.69
C GLY A 46 -6.93 2.19 0.54
N MET A 47 -7.12 1.08 1.25
CA MET A 47 -6.33 0.76 2.43
C MET A 47 -5.01 0.09 2.06
N ILE A 48 -3.95 0.41 2.79
CA ILE A 48 -2.72 -0.40 2.77
C ILE A 48 -2.82 -1.41 3.91
N LEU A 49 -2.81 -2.69 3.55
CA LEU A 49 -2.76 -3.82 4.49
C LEU A 49 -1.31 -4.11 4.87
N GLY A 50 -1.10 -4.77 6.01
CA GLY A 50 0.22 -5.29 6.39
C GLY A 50 0.71 -6.37 5.44
N GLU A 51 1.91 -6.88 5.68
CA GLU A 51 2.44 -7.99 4.89
C GLU A 51 1.56 -9.25 5.01
N VAL A 52 1.73 -10.17 4.06
CA VAL A 52 0.98 -11.42 4.05
C VAL A 52 1.40 -12.27 5.25
N GLU A 53 0.44 -12.57 6.12
CA GLU A 53 0.65 -13.49 7.23
C GLU A 53 0.29 -14.91 6.77
N TYR A 54 1.23 -15.83 6.95
CA TYR A 54 1.03 -17.26 6.73
C TYR A 54 0.62 -17.92 8.04
N THR A 55 -0.50 -18.62 8.05
CA THR A 55 -1.06 -19.25 9.24
C THR A 55 -1.49 -20.68 8.95
N ALA A 56 -1.11 -21.60 9.83
CA ALA A 56 -1.69 -22.95 9.93
C ALA A 56 -2.38 -23.11 11.29
N TRP A 57 -3.19 -24.14 11.48
CA TRP A 57 -3.95 -24.34 12.72
C TRP A 57 -3.52 -25.62 13.42
N ARG A 58 -3.45 -25.59 14.76
CA ARG A 58 -3.16 -26.78 15.57
C ARG A 58 -4.22 -27.02 16.63
N GLN A 59 -4.47 -28.28 16.92
CA GLN A 59 -5.31 -28.67 18.05
C GLN A 59 -4.55 -28.49 19.37
N PRO A 60 -5.13 -27.78 20.35
CA PRO A 60 -4.54 -27.68 21.69
C PRO A 60 -4.53 -29.06 22.34
N GLY A 61 -3.39 -29.42 22.95
CA GLY A 61 -3.18 -30.72 23.59
C GLY A 61 -2.51 -31.76 22.67
N SER A 62 -3.14 -32.13 21.55
CA SER A 62 -2.55 -33.15 20.64
C SER A 62 -1.40 -32.60 19.80
N GLY A 63 -1.38 -31.30 19.52
CA GLY A 63 -0.38 -30.66 18.67
C GLY A 63 -0.51 -31.00 17.18
N GLU A 64 -1.54 -31.76 16.81
CA GLU A 64 -1.83 -32.13 15.43
C GLU A 64 -2.30 -30.93 14.62
N TRP A 65 -1.94 -30.91 13.34
CA TRP A 65 -2.42 -29.89 12.41
C TRP A 65 -3.92 -30.07 12.14
N ALA A 66 -4.63 -28.96 12.10
CA ALA A 66 -6.06 -28.88 11.91
C ALA A 66 -6.41 -28.02 10.70
N ALA A 67 -7.62 -28.21 10.18
CA ALA A 67 -8.19 -27.31 9.17
C ALA A 67 -8.48 -25.92 9.76
N GLU A 68 -8.41 -24.89 8.92
CA GLU A 68 -8.84 -23.54 9.29
C GLU A 68 -10.29 -23.54 9.81
N GLY A 69 -10.50 -22.99 11.00
CA GLY A 69 -11.83 -22.90 11.62
C GLY A 69 -12.29 -24.17 12.36
N ALA A 70 -11.44 -25.18 12.51
CA ALA A 70 -11.75 -26.34 13.35
C ALA A 70 -12.03 -25.92 14.81
N PRO A 71 -13.03 -26.50 15.49
CA PRO A 71 -13.35 -26.14 16.87
C PRO A 71 -12.16 -26.32 17.80
N GLY A 72 -11.83 -25.26 18.55
CA GLY A 72 -10.72 -25.26 19.50
C GLY A 72 -9.33 -25.10 18.87
N ALA A 73 -9.20 -25.09 17.54
CA ALA A 73 -7.89 -25.00 16.90
C ALA A 73 -7.28 -23.59 17.01
N GLU A 74 -6.00 -23.53 17.35
CA GLU A 74 -5.27 -22.27 17.56
C GLU A 74 -4.38 -21.94 16.34
N PRO A 75 -4.30 -20.66 15.95
CA PRO A 75 -3.48 -20.23 14.83
C PRO A 75 -1.99 -20.23 15.18
N VAL A 76 -1.18 -20.81 14.30
CA VAL A 76 0.27 -20.82 14.35
C VAL A 76 0.79 -19.99 13.18
N LYS A 77 1.48 -18.88 13.49
CA LYS A 77 2.15 -18.04 12.47
C LYS A 77 3.36 -18.78 11.91
N LEU A 78 3.48 -18.76 10.59
CA LEU A 78 4.56 -19.39 9.83
C LEU A 78 5.40 -18.31 9.13
N THR A 79 6.66 -18.62 8.86
CA THR A 79 7.52 -17.77 8.03
C THR A 79 7.42 -18.15 6.55
N GLU A 80 7.88 -17.29 5.63
CA GLU A 80 7.96 -17.64 4.20
C GLU A 80 8.81 -18.92 3.96
N ALA A 81 9.78 -19.22 4.82
CA ALA A 81 10.63 -20.41 4.70
C ALA A 81 9.90 -21.71 5.02
N ASP A 82 8.82 -21.64 5.80
CA ASP A 82 8.03 -22.81 6.22
C ASP A 82 6.95 -23.18 5.20
N VAL A 83 6.80 -22.40 4.13
CA VAL A 83 5.64 -22.43 3.24
C VAL A 83 6.05 -22.71 1.80
N ASP A 84 5.34 -23.63 1.16
CA ASP A 84 5.45 -23.91 -0.27
C ASP A 84 4.16 -23.55 -1.00
N LYS A 85 4.30 -22.92 -2.17
CA LYS A 85 3.18 -22.66 -3.07
C LYS A 85 2.83 -23.92 -3.86
N ARG A 86 1.56 -24.35 -3.81
CA ARG A 86 1.04 -25.51 -4.55
C ARG A 86 -0.24 -25.09 -5.28
N GLY A 87 -0.16 -24.97 -6.61
CA GLY A 87 -1.27 -24.46 -7.41
C GLY A 87 -1.69 -23.06 -6.98
N ASP A 88 -2.98 -22.90 -6.66
CA ASP A 88 -3.56 -21.63 -6.21
C ASP A 88 -3.45 -21.41 -4.69
N GLY A 89 -2.85 -22.34 -3.94
CA GLY A 89 -2.77 -22.30 -2.49
C GLY A 89 -1.35 -22.41 -1.94
N TYR A 90 -1.27 -22.41 -0.61
CA TYR A 90 -0.05 -22.58 0.16
C TYR A 90 -0.18 -23.80 1.07
N VAL A 91 0.92 -24.52 1.25
CA VAL A 91 1.01 -25.68 2.15
C VAL A 91 2.23 -25.57 3.04
N LEU A 92 2.24 -26.29 4.15
CA LEU A 92 3.42 -26.39 5.00
C LEU A 92 4.50 -27.19 4.27
N ARG A 93 5.73 -26.68 4.24
CA ARG A 93 6.88 -27.34 3.61
C ARG A 93 7.19 -28.69 4.25
N ALA A 94 7.11 -28.75 5.58
CA ALA A 94 7.37 -29.96 6.35
C ALA A 94 6.28 -31.03 6.16
N ASP A 95 5.04 -30.62 5.85
CA ASP A 95 3.91 -31.52 5.63
C ASP A 95 2.96 -30.91 4.58
N PRO A 96 3.10 -31.29 3.30
CA PRO A 96 2.29 -30.76 2.22
C PRO A 96 0.78 -31.07 2.32
N SER A 97 0.35 -31.95 3.24
CA SER A 97 -1.07 -32.20 3.49
C SER A 97 -1.74 -31.05 4.26
N VAL A 98 -0.95 -30.24 4.98
CA VAL A 98 -1.41 -29.14 5.80
C VAL A 98 -1.55 -27.88 4.94
N ARG A 99 -2.79 -27.39 4.82
CA ARG A 99 -3.06 -26.13 4.14
C ARG A 99 -2.66 -24.94 5.00
N VAL A 100 -2.02 -23.96 4.35
CA VAL A 100 -1.62 -22.69 4.95
C VAL A 100 -2.51 -21.60 4.39
N SER A 101 -3.08 -20.80 5.28
CA SER A 101 -3.81 -19.59 4.92
C SER A 101 -2.82 -18.45 4.77
N ALA A 102 -2.89 -17.74 3.66
CA ALA A 102 -2.07 -16.58 3.37
C ALA A 102 -2.99 -15.35 3.27
N ARG A 103 -2.97 -14.49 4.29
CA ARG A 103 -3.85 -13.31 4.34
C ARG A 103 -3.11 -12.08 4.82
N ALA A 104 -3.35 -10.96 4.13
CA ALA A 104 -2.95 -9.65 4.60
C ALA A 104 -4.09 -9.05 5.43
N HIS A 105 -3.76 -8.47 6.58
CA HIS A 105 -4.72 -7.84 7.47
C HIS A 105 -4.53 -6.32 7.50
N LYS A 106 -5.59 -5.58 7.84
CA LYS A 106 -5.45 -4.14 8.12
C LYS A 106 -4.39 -3.94 9.20
N MET A 107 -3.49 -3.00 8.98
CA MET A 107 -2.47 -2.68 9.98
C MET A 107 -3.11 -2.16 11.25
N SER A 108 -2.71 -2.71 12.41
CA SER A 108 -3.14 -2.23 13.71
C SER A 108 -2.09 -2.51 14.79
N LYS A 109 -1.98 -1.59 15.76
CA LYS A 109 -1.07 -1.74 16.90
C LYS A 109 -1.34 -3.04 17.67
N SER A 110 -2.61 -3.42 17.82
CA SER A 110 -3.03 -4.65 18.51
C SER A 110 -2.58 -5.94 17.81
N ARG A 111 -2.36 -5.91 16.49
CA ARG A 111 -1.87 -7.06 15.72
C ARG A 111 -0.34 -7.10 15.61
N GLY A 112 0.33 -6.00 15.96
CA GLY A 112 1.79 -5.89 15.81
C GLY A 112 2.27 -5.94 14.36
N ASN A 113 1.38 -5.64 13.39
CA ASN A 113 1.67 -5.70 11.95
C ASN A 113 1.74 -4.30 11.32
N VAL A 114 1.98 -3.27 12.14
CA VAL A 114 2.17 -1.89 11.68
C VAL A 114 3.59 -1.75 11.15
N ILE A 115 3.72 -1.26 9.92
CA ILE A 115 5.00 -0.81 9.39
C ILE A 115 5.12 0.67 9.72
N ASN A 116 6.16 1.04 10.47
CA ASN A 116 6.41 2.42 10.82
C ASN A 116 7.11 3.12 9.64
N PRO A 117 6.56 4.22 9.10
CA PRO A 117 7.21 4.94 8.00
C PRO A 117 8.60 5.46 8.36
N ASP A 118 8.85 5.81 9.64
CA ASP A 118 10.15 6.32 10.07
C ASP A 118 11.26 5.28 9.86
N ASP A 119 11.01 4.03 10.25
CA ASP A 119 11.94 2.91 10.06
C ASP A 119 12.25 2.71 8.57
N VAL A 120 11.22 2.80 7.70
CA VAL A 120 11.39 2.68 6.24
C VAL A 120 12.20 3.84 5.67
N VAL A 121 12.00 5.06 6.18
CA VAL A 121 12.75 6.25 5.77
C VAL A 121 14.21 6.15 6.21
N GLU A 122 14.47 5.65 7.41
CA GLU A 122 15.82 5.42 7.93
C GLU A 122 16.57 4.39 7.06
N ASP A 123 15.93 3.28 6.72
CA ASP A 123 16.56 2.19 5.96
C ASP A 123 16.69 2.49 4.45
N PHE A 124 15.70 3.15 3.84
CA PHE A 124 15.59 3.28 2.38
C PHE A 124 15.46 4.71 1.85
N GLY A 125 15.24 5.68 2.72
CA GLY A 125 15.01 7.08 2.36
C GLY A 125 13.55 7.40 2.00
N ALA A 126 13.17 8.67 2.23
CA ALA A 126 11.80 9.14 2.01
C ALA A 126 11.32 9.03 0.56
N ASP A 127 12.20 9.21 -0.43
CA ASP A 127 11.83 9.09 -1.84
C ASP A 127 11.49 7.65 -2.23
N SER A 128 12.17 6.66 -1.63
CA SER A 128 11.84 5.24 -1.85
C SER A 128 10.46 4.92 -1.33
N LEU A 129 10.11 5.40 -0.14
CA LEU A 129 8.78 5.24 0.46
C LEU A 129 7.70 5.89 -0.44
N ARG A 130 7.85 7.18 -0.76
CA ARG A 130 6.87 7.94 -1.54
C ARG A 130 6.64 7.34 -2.93
N LEU A 131 7.73 6.98 -3.61
CA LEU A 131 7.63 6.40 -4.95
C LEU A 131 7.06 4.98 -4.90
N TYR A 132 7.37 4.21 -3.87
CA TYR A 132 6.76 2.90 -3.65
C TYR A 132 5.25 3.02 -3.47
N GLU A 133 4.76 3.88 -2.58
CA GLU A 133 3.33 4.09 -2.35
C GLU A 133 2.58 4.43 -3.64
N MET A 134 3.16 5.28 -4.50
CA MET A 134 2.57 5.64 -5.79
C MET A 134 2.66 4.51 -6.83
N PHE A 135 3.58 3.57 -6.68
CA PHE A 135 3.73 2.39 -7.55
C PHE A 135 2.90 1.19 -7.12
N MET A 136 2.33 1.18 -5.90
CA MET A 136 1.47 0.09 -5.43
C MET A 136 0.21 -0.09 -6.29
N GLY A 137 -0.16 0.93 -7.08
CA GLY A 137 -1.21 0.88 -8.10
C GLY A 137 -2.19 2.04 -7.95
N PRO A 138 -3.41 1.90 -8.50
CA PRO A 138 -4.42 2.95 -8.42
C PRO A 138 -4.73 3.36 -6.98
N LEU A 139 -4.81 4.67 -6.73
CA LEU A 139 -5.01 5.27 -5.40
C LEU A 139 -6.23 4.71 -4.64
N ARG A 140 -7.28 4.29 -5.35
CA ARG A 140 -8.56 3.85 -4.75
C ARG A 140 -8.58 2.39 -4.32
N ASP A 141 -7.60 1.60 -4.77
CA ASP A 141 -7.59 0.16 -4.53
C ASP A 141 -6.92 -0.16 -3.20
N THR A 142 -7.43 -1.18 -2.50
CA THR A 142 -6.71 -1.76 -1.36
C THR A 142 -5.46 -2.49 -1.85
N LYS A 143 -4.32 -2.24 -1.20
CA LYS A 143 -3.02 -2.84 -1.54
C LYS A 143 -2.40 -3.52 -0.33
N VAL A 144 -1.52 -4.48 -0.58
CA VAL A 144 -0.77 -5.21 0.45
C VAL A 144 0.64 -4.64 0.50
N TRP A 145 1.10 -4.27 1.69
CA TRP A 145 2.47 -3.83 1.88
C TRP A 145 3.48 -4.94 1.56
N SER A 146 4.61 -4.56 0.96
CA SER A 146 5.73 -5.46 0.70
C SER A 146 7.03 -4.69 0.80
N THR A 147 7.83 -5.00 1.81
CA THR A 147 9.15 -4.37 2.02
C THR A 147 10.10 -4.64 0.85
N ARG A 148 10.01 -5.83 0.23
CA ARG A 148 10.71 -6.15 -1.03
C ARG A 148 10.39 -5.18 -2.16
N GLY A 149 9.17 -4.64 -2.19
CA GLY A 149 8.76 -3.61 -3.14
C GLY A 149 9.50 -2.29 -2.92
N VAL A 150 9.63 -1.86 -1.67
CA VAL A 150 10.40 -0.66 -1.30
C VAL A 150 11.87 -0.81 -1.68
N GLU A 151 12.49 -1.96 -1.39
CA GLU A 151 13.87 -2.23 -1.83
C GLU A 151 14.02 -2.13 -3.36
N GLY A 152 13.02 -2.61 -4.10
CA GLY A 152 13.00 -2.53 -5.56
C GLY A 152 13.05 -1.09 -6.05
N VAL A 153 12.28 -0.20 -5.41
CA VAL A 153 12.26 1.24 -5.68
C VAL A 153 13.57 1.91 -5.25
N HIS A 154 14.11 1.58 -4.08
CA HIS A 154 15.40 2.07 -3.63
C HIS A 154 16.52 1.73 -4.62
N ARG A 155 16.56 0.47 -5.10
CA ARG A 155 17.50 0.04 -6.16
C ARG A 155 17.27 0.77 -7.49
N PHE A 156 16.02 1.13 -7.81
CA PHE A 156 15.70 1.92 -9.00
C PHE A 156 16.24 3.34 -8.87
N LEU A 157 16.00 4.03 -7.75
CA LEU A 157 16.53 5.37 -7.50
C LEU A 157 18.06 5.37 -7.50
N ALA A 158 18.71 4.35 -6.94
CA ALA A 158 20.16 4.21 -7.02
C ALA A 158 20.68 4.04 -8.46
N ARG A 159 19.92 3.37 -9.35
CA ARG A 159 20.27 3.31 -10.79
C ARG A 159 20.13 4.66 -11.46
N VAL A 160 19.07 5.41 -11.14
CA VAL A 160 18.87 6.78 -11.65
C VAL A 160 20.02 7.68 -11.19
N TRP A 161 20.40 7.63 -9.92
CA TRP A 161 21.53 8.40 -9.38
C TRP A 161 22.85 8.09 -10.09
N ARG A 162 23.18 6.80 -10.26
CA ARG A 162 24.39 6.39 -10.98
C ARG A 162 24.44 6.85 -12.44
N LEU A 163 23.28 7.03 -13.09
CA LEU A 163 23.21 7.60 -14.43
C LEU A 163 23.74 9.04 -14.46
N PHE A 164 23.45 9.83 -13.42
CA PHE A 164 23.97 11.20 -13.30
C PHE A 164 25.45 11.24 -12.91
N GLU A 165 25.89 10.32 -12.04
CA GLU A 165 27.32 10.20 -11.69
C GLU A 165 28.21 9.77 -12.86
N GLY A 166 27.64 9.08 -13.86
CA GLY A 166 28.32 8.71 -15.10
C GLY A 166 28.75 9.90 -15.98
N GLY A 167 28.37 11.12 -15.60
CA GLY A 167 28.72 12.35 -16.30
C GLY A 167 27.62 12.80 -17.25
N LEU A 168 27.28 14.08 -17.18
CA LEU A 168 26.44 14.74 -18.17
C LEU A 168 27.34 15.24 -19.31
N VAL A 169 26.95 14.95 -20.54
CA VAL A 169 27.61 15.45 -21.74
C VAL A 169 26.73 16.54 -22.36
N ASP A 170 27.36 17.58 -22.90
CA ASP A 170 26.68 18.68 -23.59
C ASP A 170 26.53 18.37 -25.10
N GLU A 171 26.16 17.12 -25.40
CA GLU A 171 25.94 16.65 -26.76
C GLU A 171 24.47 16.72 -27.15
N GLU A 172 24.20 17.06 -28.41
CA GLU A 172 22.83 17.13 -28.91
C GLU A 172 22.18 15.72 -28.90
N PRO A 173 20.98 15.56 -28.31
CA PRO A 173 20.31 14.26 -28.27
C PRO A 173 20.00 13.72 -29.67
N THR A 174 20.19 12.42 -29.85
CA THR A 174 19.81 11.74 -31.09
C THR A 174 18.29 11.77 -31.30
N ARG A 175 17.85 11.62 -32.55
CA ARG A 175 16.42 11.54 -32.91
C ARG A 175 15.67 10.44 -32.16
N GLU A 176 16.31 9.33 -31.87
CA GLU A 176 15.72 8.21 -31.12
C GLU A 176 15.52 8.57 -29.64
N GLN A 177 16.53 9.18 -29.01
CA GLN A 177 16.43 9.67 -27.63
C GLN A 177 15.33 10.72 -27.50
N LEU A 178 15.23 11.69 -28.41
CA LEU A 178 14.15 12.68 -28.44
C LEU A 178 12.77 12.04 -28.59
N ARG A 179 12.64 11.03 -29.45
CA ARG A 179 11.37 10.31 -29.63
C ARG A 179 10.96 9.59 -28.34
N LEU A 180 11.89 8.92 -27.68
CA LEU A 180 11.63 8.22 -26.42
C LEU A 180 11.28 9.20 -25.30
N LEU A 181 12.01 10.31 -25.20
CA LEU A 181 11.73 11.39 -24.25
C LEU A 181 10.32 11.93 -24.43
N HIS A 182 9.94 12.33 -25.65
CA HIS A 182 8.62 12.89 -25.92
C HIS A 182 7.49 11.87 -25.71
N THR A 183 7.72 10.61 -26.04
CA THR A 183 6.76 9.53 -25.80
C THR A 183 6.57 9.28 -24.31
N THR A 184 7.64 9.36 -23.52
CA THR A 184 7.60 9.23 -22.06
C THR A 184 6.88 10.42 -21.42
N ILE A 185 7.23 11.65 -21.80
CA ILE A 185 6.56 12.88 -21.32
C ILE A 185 5.06 12.79 -21.60
N LYS A 186 4.66 12.46 -22.84
CA LYS A 186 3.25 12.32 -23.23
C LYS A 186 2.47 11.27 -22.42
N LYS A 187 3.14 10.28 -21.84
CA LYS A 187 2.50 9.25 -21.02
C LYS A 187 2.36 9.67 -19.56
N CYS A 188 3.25 10.53 -19.07
CA CYS A 188 3.27 10.99 -17.68
C CYS A 188 2.45 12.27 -17.45
N VAL A 189 2.30 13.10 -18.48
CA VAL A 189 1.59 14.39 -18.47
C VAL A 189 0.31 14.26 -19.28
#